data_AF-A0A2N5T0F3-F1
#
_entry.id   AF-A0A2N5T0F3-F1
#
_cell.length_a   1.000
_cell.length_b   1.000
_cell.length_c   1.000
_cell.angle_alpha   90.00
_cell.angle_beta   90.00
_cell.angle_gamma   90.00
#
_symmetry.space_group_name_H-M   'P 1'
#
loop_
_entity.id
_entity.type
_entity.pdbx_description
1 polymer ?
#
loop_
_entity_poly.entity_id
_entity_poly.type
_entity_poly.pdbx_seq_one_letter_code
_entity_poly.pdbx_strand_id
1 'polypeptide(L)'
;MEVADDADWEEIVERTKELIWMVAVIYATTYDASKEKFALNFFLMHLVTSSLFLPAILPNIAPRFRPVLLKAFFRTAICIWVGQGRLELRISECMKEPSSLQVPSSQHPTESENPWYKVLQSGAKHHDEHTTKVIRALSYNANTYGDSQVGYYLCDLKGTEVLDSTIFLRASIMTLNKLDWETQGDAMDWRWY
;
A
#
# COMPACT_ATOMS: atom_id res chain seq x y z
N MET A 1 -0.16 15.62 7.03
CA MET A 1 1.31 15.59 7.03
C MET A 1 1.82 17.00 7.24
N GLU A 2 2.56 17.21 8.32
CA GLU A 2 3.28 18.45 8.58
C GLU A 2 4.71 18.27 8.09
N VAL A 3 5.15 19.14 7.18
CA VAL A 3 6.54 19.22 6.72
C VAL A 3 6.86 20.70 6.57
N ALA A 4 7.95 21.15 7.20
CA ALA A 4 8.34 22.56 7.16
C ALA A 4 8.70 22.99 5.72
N ASP A 5 8.53 24.27 5.39
CA ASP A 5 8.88 24.77 4.04
C ASP A 5 10.40 24.82 3.83
N ASP A 6 11.16 24.85 4.91
CA ASP A 6 12.62 24.82 5.00
C ASP A 6 13.16 23.47 5.52
N ALA A 7 12.34 22.41 5.48
CA ALA A 7 12.72 21.06 5.88
C ALA A 7 14.02 20.59 5.19
N ASP A 8 14.92 19.99 5.96
CA ASP A 8 16.16 19.43 5.45
C ASP A 8 15.93 18.09 4.71
N TRP A 9 17.00 17.51 4.17
CA TRP A 9 16.87 16.27 3.40
C TRP A 9 16.43 15.07 4.26
N GLU A 10 16.84 15.01 5.52
CA GLU A 10 16.48 13.93 6.42
C GLU A 10 14.97 13.96 6.71
N GLU A 11 14.43 15.14 7.01
CA GLU A 11 12.99 15.33 7.18
C GLU A 11 12.22 14.99 5.88
N ILE A 12 12.72 15.40 4.71
CA ILE A 12 12.08 15.04 3.42
C ILE A 12 12.02 13.51 3.23
N VAL A 13 13.09 12.79 3.55
CA VAL A 13 13.14 11.33 3.42
C VAL A 13 12.15 10.68 4.39
N GLU A 14 12.10 11.11 5.65
CA GLU A 14 11.16 10.54 6.64
C GLU A 14 9.70 10.83 6.27
N ARG A 15 9.38 12.06 5.84
CA ARG A 15 8.02 12.42 5.38
C ARG A 15 7.62 11.66 4.12
N THR A 16 8.59 11.32 3.27
CA THR A 16 8.34 10.46 2.10
C THR A 16 8.01 9.03 2.54
N LYS A 17 8.77 8.49 3.49
CA LYS A 17 8.51 7.17 4.09
C LYS A 17 7.12 7.11 4.71
N GLU A 18 6.76 8.09 5.55
CA GLU A 18 5.43 8.24 6.13
C GLU A 18 4.31 8.27 5.10
N LEU A 19 4.48 9.03 4.00
CA LEU A 19 3.48 9.11 2.94
C LEU A 19 3.28 7.77 2.22
N ILE A 20 4.37 7.06 1.93
CA ILE A 20 4.33 5.74 1.30
C ILE A 20 3.59 4.74 2.21
N TRP A 21 3.87 4.77 3.50
CA TRP A 21 3.16 3.99 4.51
C TRP A 21 1.68 4.32 4.57
N MET A 22 1.35 5.60 4.66
CA MET A 22 -0.02 6.08 4.74
C MET A 22 -0.87 5.58 3.57
N VAL A 23 -0.37 5.68 2.33
CA VAL A 23 -1.15 5.22 1.17
C VAL A 23 -1.30 3.70 1.13
N ALA A 24 -0.31 2.93 1.62
CA ALA A 24 -0.44 1.49 1.75
C ALA A 24 -1.49 1.10 2.80
N VAL A 25 -1.51 1.79 3.94
CA VAL A 25 -2.52 1.60 5.00
C VAL A 25 -3.91 1.96 4.49
N ILE A 26 -4.07 3.12 3.84
CA ILE A 26 -5.36 3.52 3.25
C ILE A 26 -5.83 2.45 2.27
N TYR A 27 -4.97 1.99 1.36
CA TYR A 27 -5.33 0.98 0.37
C TYR A 27 -5.76 -0.35 1.00
N ALA A 28 -4.99 -0.88 1.94
CA ALA A 28 -5.19 -2.22 2.48
C ALA A 28 -6.32 -2.28 3.53
N THR A 29 -6.52 -1.20 4.29
CA THR A 29 -7.40 -1.21 5.47
C THR A 29 -8.73 -0.51 5.24
N THR A 30 -8.94 0.10 4.07
CA THR A 30 -10.25 0.65 3.70
C THR A 30 -11.29 -0.47 3.71
N TYR A 31 -12.38 -0.30 4.44
CA TYR A 31 -13.43 -1.29 4.63
C TYR A 31 -14.78 -0.76 4.15
N ASP A 32 -15.43 -1.52 3.28
CA ASP A 32 -16.78 -1.25 2.80
C ASP A 32 -17.78 -2.02 3.66
N ALA A 33 -18.40 -1.32 4.62
CA ALA A 33 -19.38 -1.89 5.53
C ALA A 33 -20.64 -2.42 4.82
N SER A 34 -20.97 -1.92 3.62
CA SER A 34 -22.13 -2.41 2.87
C SER A 34 -21.88 -3.75 2.19
N LYS A 35 -20.61 -4.05 1.88
CA LYS A 35 -20.16 -5.31 1.26
C LYS A 35 -19.46 -6.24 2.25
N GLU A 36 -19.38 -5.84 3.52
CA GLU A 36 -18.69 -6.52 4.62
C GLU A 36 -17.25 -6.97 4.28
N LYS A 37 -16.51 -6.19 3.48
CA LYS A 37 -15.18 -6.56 3.00
C LYS A 37 -14.21 -5.38 2.89
N PHE A 38 -12.92 -5.69 2.92
CA PHE A 38 -11.88 -4.72 2.57
C PHE A 38 -11.99 -4.31 1.09
N ALA A 39 -11.92 -3.01 0.83
CA ALA A 39 -12.14 -2.40 -0.46
C ALA A 39 -10.82 -1.95 -1.10
N LEU A 40 -10.06 -2.92 -1.62
CA LEU A 40 -8.86 -2.70 -2.42
C LEU A 40 -9.27 -2.20 -3.82
N ASN A 41 -9.61 -0.92 -3.95
CA ASN A 41 -10.23 -0.39 -5.17
C ASN A 41 -9.27 0.29 -6.14
N PHE A 42 -9.77 0.51 -7.36
CA PHE A 42 -9.02 1.08 -8.49
C PHE A 42 -8.29 2.39 -8.20
N PHE A 43 -8.86 3.26 -7.39
CA PHE A 43 -8.28 4.59 -7.17
C PHE A 43 -7.23 4.57 -6.06
N LEU A 44 -7.43 3.73 -5.04
CA LEU A 44 -6.51 3.68 -3.89
C LEU A 44 -5.18 3.00 -4.24
N MET A 45 -5.14 1.94 -5.06
CA MET A 45 -3.83 1.41 -5.46
C MET A 45 -3.07 2.34 -6.41
N HIS A 46 -3.72 3.26 -7.11
CA HIS A 46 -3.02 4.30 -7.85
C HIS A 46 -2.22 5.22 -6.94
N LEU A 47 -2.67 5.44 -5.69
CA LEU A 47 -1.87 6.15 -4.68
C LEU A 47 -0.61 5.36 -4.32
N VAL A 48 -0.74 4.05 -4.11
CA VAL A 48 0.39 3.15 -3.78
C VAL A 48 1.39 3.06 -4.93
N THR A 49 0.91 2.88 -6.16
CA THR A 49 1.78 2.76 -7.33
C THR A 49 2.46 4.07 -7.70
N SER A 50 1.79 5.20 -7.48
CA SER A 50 2.37 6.54 -7.73
C SER A 50 3.39 6.93 -6.67
N SER A 51 3.19 6.55 -5.40
CA SER A 51 4.12 6.90 -4.32
C SER A 51 5.51 6.30 -4.50
N LEU A 52 5.62 5.18 -5.23
CA LEU A 52 6.87 4.53 -5.63
C LEU A 52 7.84 5.48 -6.34
N PHE A 53 7.34 6.50 -7.04
CA PHE A 53 8.18 7.45 -7.77
C PHE A 53 8.74 8.58 -6.92
N LEU A 54 8.19 8.82 -5.71
CA LEU A 54 8.63 9.92 -4.84
C LEU A 54 10.14 9.85 -4.52
N PRO A 55 10.71 8.70 -4.09
CA PRO A 55 12.14 8.61 -3.80
C PRO A 55 13.03 8.88 -5.02
N ALA A 56 12.56 8.59 -6.23
CA ALA A 56 13.30 8.84 -7.47
C ALA A 56 13.20 10.30 -7.94
N ILE A 57 12.06 10.95 -7.70
CA ILE A 57 11.80 12.33 -8.14
C ILE A 57 12.48 13.34 -7.20
N LEU A 58 12.32 13.18 -5.88
CA LEU A 58 12.73 14.20 -4.89
C LEU A 58 14.20 14.66 -4.97
N PRO A 59 15.20 13.79 -5.23
CA PRO A 59 16.59 14.22 -5.39
C PRO A 59 16.78 15.23 -6.53
N ASN A 60 15.95 15.14 -7.56
CA ASN A 60 16.00 15.96 -8.78
C ASN A 60 15.14 17.23 -8.69
N ILE A 61 14.41 17.41 -7.60
CA ILE A 61 13.59 18.60 -7.33
C ILE A 61 14.39 19.60 -6.52
N ALA A 62 14.31 20.88 -6.90
CA ALA A 62 14.95 21.96 -6.14
C ALA A 62 14.44 21.96 -4.69
N PRO A 63 15.32 22.16 -3.67
CA PRO A 63 14.96 21.96 -2.26
C PRO A 63 13.63 22.59 -1.82
N ARG A 64 13.40 23.86 -2.20
CA ARG A 64 12.16 24.61 -1.90
C ARG A 64 10.86 23.99 -2.42
N PHE A 65 10.93 23.09 -3.40
CA PHE A 65 9.76 22.45 -4.00
C PHE A 65 9.52 21.03 -3.45
N ARG A 66 10.45 20.45 -2.69
CA ARG A 66 10.28 19.11 -2.13
C ARG A 66 9.15 19.06 -1.09
N PRO A 67 9.07 19.98 -0.09
CA PRO A 67 7.93 20.02 0.82
C PRO A 67 6.61 20.24 0.08
N VAL A 68 6.61 21.09 -0.95
CA VAL A 68 5.42 21.39 -1.76
C VAL A 68 4.90 20.14 -2.48
N LEU A 69 5.80 19.36 -3.09
CA LEU A 69 5.44 18.10 -3.74
C LEU A 69 4.83 17.09 -2.76
N LEU A 70 5.46 16.90 -1.59
CA LEU A 70 4.95 15.99 -0.57
C LEU A 70 3.57 16.43 -0.04
N LYS A 71 3.39 17.73 0.25
CA LYS A 71 2.09 18.30 0.66
C LYS A 71 1.03 18.11 -0.43
N ALA A 72 1.38 18.32 -1.70
CA ALA A 72 0.47 18.13 -2.82
C ALA A 72 0.06 16.65 -2.99
N PHE A 73 1.01 15.72 -2.88
CA PHE A 73 0.74 14.28 -2.92
C PHE A 73 -0.17 13.85 -1.75
N PHE A 74 0.14 14.28 -0.53
CA PHE A 74 -0.69 14.05 0.65
C PHE A 74 -2.14 14.51 0.44
N ARG A 75 -2.34 15.76 0.02
CA ARG A 75 -3.67 16.32 -0.23
C ARG A 75 -4.42 15.53 -1.30
N THR A 76 -3.72 15.14 -2.37
CA THR A 76 -4.30 14.34 -3.45
C THR A 76 -4.75 12.96 -2.96
N ALA A 77 -3.93 12.30 -2.13
CA ALA A 77 -4.28 11.01 -1.51
C ALA A 77 -5.54 11.11 -0.65
N ILE A 78 -5.64 12.14 0.20
CA ILE A 78 -6.83 12.38 1.02
C ILE A 78 -8.05 12.71 0.16
N CYS A 79 -7.91 13.56 -0.86
CA CYS A 79 -8.99 13.88 -1.79
C CYS A 79 -9.52 12.64 -2.52
N ILE A 80 -8.64 11.75 -2.98
CA ILE A 80 -9.04 10.50 -3.62
C ILE A 80 -9.77 9.60 -2.62
N TRP A 81 -9.23 9.38 -1.42
CA TRP A 81 -9.90 8.55 -0.40
C TRP A 81 -11.27 9.09 0.00
N VAL A 82 -11.40 10.40 0.19
CA VAL A 82 -12.69 11.06 0.47
C VAL A 82 -13.64 10.92 -0.74
N GLY A 83 -13.13 11.09 -1.96
CA GLY A 83 -13.89 10.90 -3.20
C GLY A 83 -14.39 9.46 -3.40
N GLN A 84 -13.73 8.47 -2.80
CA GLN A 84 -14.18 7.08 -2.72
C GLN A 84 -15.18 6.83 -1.58
N GLY A 85 -15.74 7.89 -0.97
CA GLY A 85 -16.76 7.79 0.08
C GLY A 85 -16.21 7.84 1.50
N ARG A 86 -14.91 8.07 1.70
CA ARG A 86 -14.27 8.13 3.04
C ARG A 86 -14.60 6.88 3.87
N LEU A 87 -14.49 5.73 3.21
CA LEU A 87 -14.72 4.43 3.82
C LEU A 87 -13.80 4.25 5.05
N GLU A 88 -14.33 3.53 6.05
CA GLU A 88 -13.67 3.34 7.34
C GLU A 88 -12.31 2.64 7.17
N LEU A 89 -11.30 3.06 7.92
CA LEU A 89 -9.99 2.39 7.96
C LEU A 89 -9.98 1.41 9.14
N ARG A 90 -10.08 0.11 8.85
CA ARG A 90 -10.10 -0.98 9.84
C ARG A 90 -8.73 -1.64 9.98
N ILE A 91 -7.78 -0.86 10.54
CA ILE A 91 -6.37 -1.26 10.64
C ILE A 91 -6.22 -2.51 11.52
N SER A 92 -6.75 -2.48 12.75
CA SER A 92 -6.59 -3.60 13.70
C SER A 92 -7.17 -4.89 13.14
N GLU A 93 -8.32 -4.81 12.48
CA GLU A 93 -8.99 -5.94 11.86
C GLU A 93 -8.14 -6.49 10.71
N CYS A 94 -7.64 -5.63 9.81
CA CYS A 94 -6.77 -6.05 8.72
C CYS A 94 -5.50 -6.76 9.22
N MET A 95 -4.87 -6.24 10.29
CA MET A 95 -3.65 -6.84 10.85
C MET A 95 -3.92 -8.18 11.57
N LYS A 96 -5.14 -8.41 12.07
CA LYS A 96 -5.54 -9.65 12.74
C LYS A 96 -6.16 -10.68 11.81
N GLU A 97 -6.71 -10.23 10.67
CA GLU A 97 -7.46 -11.05 9.74
C GLU A 97 -6.56 -12.14 9.12
N PRO A 98 -6.79 -13.43 9.42
CA PRO A 98 -5.98 -14.51 8.85
C PRO A 98 -6.04 -14.54 7.32
N SER A 99 -7.19 -14.20 6.74
CA SER A 99 -7.36 -14.19 5.27
C SER A 99 -6.50 -13.16 4.56
N SER A 100 -5.99 -12.14 5.26
CA SER A 100 -5.00 -11.20 4.70
C SER A 100 -3.63 -11.83 4.44
N LEU A 101 -3.37 -13.03 4.98
CA LEU A 101 -2.17 -13.84 4.74
C LEU A 101 -2.51 -15.21 4.12
N GLN A 102 -3.78 -15.51 3.87
CA GLN A 102 -4.17 -16.76 3.23
C GLN A 102 -3.81 -16.71 1.74
N VAL A 103 -2.90 -17.59 1.37
CA VAL A 103 -2.50 -17.87 -0.01
C VAL A 103 -3.21 -19.15 -0.46
N PRO A 104 -3.68 -19.28 -1.71
CA PRO A 104 -4.29 -20.52 -2.20
C PRO A 104 -3.38 -21.73 -2.03
N SER A 105 -3.93 -22.93 -1.87
CA SER A 105 -3.11 -24.11 -1.56
C SER A 105 -2.08 -24.48 -2.63
N SER A 106 -2.38 -24.20 -3.89
CA SER A 106 -1.45 -24.32 -5.02
C SER A 106 -0.27 -23.33 -4.96
N GLN A 107 -0.42 -22.26 -4.19
CA GLN A 107 0.52 -21.15 -4.06
C GLN A 107 1.15 -21.08 -2.66
N HIS A 108 0.82 -21.98 -1.73
CA HIS A 108 1.42 -21.97 -0.40
C HIS A 108 2.95 -22.05 -0.50
N PRO A 109 3.68 -21.13 0.16
CA PRO A 109 5.11 -21.33 0.35
C PRO A 109 5.33 -22.58 1.21
N THR A 110 6.41 -23.31 0.95
CA THR A 110 6.87 -24.34 1.91
C THR A 110 7.27 -23.67 3.23
N GLU A 111 7.37 -24.42 4.33
CA GLU A 111 7.64 -23.84 5.67
C GLU A 111 8.92 -22.97 5.75
N SER A 112 9.86 -23.12 4.81
CA SER A 112 11.11 -22.36 4.73
C SER A 112 11.16 -21.32 3.60
N GLU A 113 10.11 -21.18 2.80
CA GLU A 113 10.08 -20.30 1.63
C GLU A 113 9.58 -18.89 1.99
N ASN A 114 10.30 -17.86 1.52
CA ASN A 114 9.84 -16.49 1.68
C ASN A 114 8.54 -16.26 0.88
N PRO A 115 7.42 -15.85 1.51
CA PRO A 115 6.13 -15.69 0.85
C PRO A 115 6.15 -14.68 -0.31
N TRP A 116 7.08 -13.73 -0.31
CA TRP A 116 7.23 -12.78 -1.41
C TRP A 116 7.53 -13.44 -2.75
N TYR A 117 8.19 -14.61 -2.79
CA TYR A 117 8.48 -15.28 -4.07
C TYR A 117 7.21 -15.67 -4.83
N LYS A 118 6.18 -16.17 -4.12
CA LYS A 118 4.88 -16.54 -4.72
C LYS A 118 4.13 -15.31 -5.20
N VAL A 119 4.07 -14.29 -4.35
CA VAL A 119 3.43 -13.00 -4.66
C VAL A 119 4.06 -12.35 -5.89
N LEU A 120 5.41 -12.27 -5.94
CA LEU A 120 6.14 -11.69 -7.06
C LEU A 120 5.98 -12.52 -8.34
N GLN A 121 6.01 -13.85 -8.24
CA GLN A 121 5.82 -14.72 -9.39
C GLN A 121 4.43 -14.55 -10.01
N SER A 122 3.39 -14.48 -9.19
CA SER A 122 2.02 -14.23 -9.65
C SER A 122 1.89 -12.83 -10.24
N GLY A 123 2.32 -11.79 -9.50
CA GLY A 123 2.24 -10.40 -9.96
C GLY A 123 3.01 -10.14 -11.26
N ALA A 124 4.16 -10.77 -11.48
CA ALA A 124 4.96 -10.61 -12.70
C ALA A 124 4.32 -11.25 -13.95
N LYS A 125 3.44 -12.23 -13.77
CA LYS A 125 2.75 -12.95 -14.86
C LYS A 125 1.28 -12.52 -15.00
N HIS A 126 0.80 -11.65 -14.12
CA HIS A 126 -0.58 -11.22 -14.09
C HIS A 126 -0.95 -10.48 -15.39
N HIS A 127 -2.16 -10.74 -15.90
CA HIS A 127 -2.64 -10.19 -17.17
C HIS A 127 -3.07 -8.71 -17.04
N ASP A 128 -3.59 -8.33 -15.88
CA ASP A 128 -3.84 -6.93 -15.52
C ASP A 128 -2.53 -6.27 -15.03
N GLU A 129 -2.06 -5.28 -15.78
CA GLU A 129 -0.85 -4.53 -15.45
C GLU A 129 -0.95 -3.73 -14.15
N HIS A 130 -2.15 -3.36 -13.70
CA HIS A 130 -2.35 -2.65 -12.43
C HIS A 130 -1.96 -3.53 -11.26
N THR A 131 -2.28 -4.84 -11.33
CA THR A 131 -1.84 -5.83 -10.35
C THR A 131 -0.32 -5.90 -10.29
N THR A 132 0.35 -6.04 -11.44
CA THR A 132 1.82 -6.04 -11.49
C THR A 132 2.41 -4.76 -10.88
N LYS A 133 1.84 -3.60 -11.21
CA LYS A 133 2.30 -2.30 -10.70
C LYS A 133 2.18 -2.20 -9.18
N VAL A 134 1.03 -2.58 -8.60
CA VAL A 134 0.82 -2.48 -7.15
C VAL A 134 1.65 -3.50 -6.38
N ILE A 135 1.78 -4.73 -6.88
CA ILE A 135 2.64 -5.76 -6.26
C ILE A 135 4.10 -5.31 -6.26
N ARG A 136 4.59 -4.74 -7.38
CA ARG A 136 5.94 -4.16 -7.46
C ARG A 136 6.13 -3.03 -6.45
N ALA A 137 5.18 -2.12 -6.34
CA ALA A 137 5.27 -0.99 -5.41
C ALA A 137 5.29 -1.46 -3.95
N LEU A 138 4.39 -2.38 -3.57
CA LEU A 138 4.35 -2.94 -2.22
C LEU A 138 5.60 -3.75 -1.88
N SER A 139 6.14 -4.52 -2.82
CA SER A 139 7.40 -5.24 -2.63
C SER A 139 8.59 -4.31 -2.43
N TYR A 140 8.68 -3.24 -3.23
CA TYR A 140 9.68 -2.19 -3.02
C TYR A 140 9.55 -1.55 -1.63
N ASN A 141 8.32 -1.20 -1.22
CA ASN A 141 8.08 -0.59 0.08
C ASN A 141 8.47 -1.54 1.22
N ALA A 142 8.15 -2.82 1.11
CA ALA A 142 8.55 -3.83 2.10
C ALA A 142 10.07 -3.98 2.18
N ASN A 143 10.78 -3.97 1.05
CA ASN A 143 12.23 -4.10 1.07
C ASN A 143 12.94 -2.83 1.58
N THR A 144 12.34 -1.66 1.37
CA THR A 144 12.95 -0.36 1.70
C THR A 144 12.58 0.13 3.10
N TYR A 145 11.36 -0.16 3.54
CA TYR A 145 10.76 0.37 4.77
C TYR A 145 10.19 -0.74 5.67
N GLY A 146 10.60 -1.99 5.43
CA GLY A 146 10.10 -3.17 6.12
C GLY A 146 10.65 -3.41 7.52
N ASP A 147 11.50 -2.51 8.01
CA ASP A 147 12.17 -2.57 9.31
C ASP A 147 11.42 -1.81 10.42
N SER A 148 10.36 -1.07 10.08
CA SER A 148 9.53 -0.37 11.06
C SER A 148 8.86 -1.35 12.03
N GLN A 149 9.12 -1.15 13.32
CA GLN A 149 8.54 -1.95 14.40
C GLN A 149 7.05 -1.66 14.58
N VAL A 150 6.36 -2.55 15.31
CA VAL A 150 4.96 -2.36 15.71
C VAL A 150 4.81 -1.00 16.42
N GLY A 151 3.82 -0.22 16.00
CA GLY A 151 3.53 1.08 16.62
C GLY A 151 4.49 2.21 16.24
N TYR A 152 5.40 1.98 15.27
CA TYR A 152 6.30 3.03 14.77
C TYR A 152 5.53 4.27 14.27
N TYR A 153 4.35 4.07 13.69
CA TYR A 153 3.44 5.13 13.23
C TYR A 153 2.23 5.33 14.15
N LEU A 154 2.37 5.07 15.46
CA LEU A 154 1.32 5.29 16.44
C LEU A 154 0.85 6.77 16.40
N CYS A 155 -0.46 6.95 16.25
CA CYS A 155 -1.11 8.26 16.30
C CYS A 155 -2.57 8.11 16.75
N ASP A 156 -3.35 9.19 16.67
CA ASP A 156 -4.76 9.20 17.07
C ASP A 156 -5.66 8.31 16.18
N LEU A 157 -5.15 7.80 15.05
CA LEU A 157 -5.89 6.86 14.22
C LEU A 157 -5.92 5.47 14.89
N LYS A 158 -7.13 5.02 15.22
CA LYS A 158 -7.40 3.72 15.84
C LYS A 158 -6.77 2.58 15.03
N GLY A 159 -6.05 1.70 15.72
CA GLY A 159 -5.43 0.50 15.15
C GLY A 159 -3.97 0.68 14.72
N THR A 160 -3.45 1.90 14.78
CA THR A 160 -2.02 2.14 14.53
C THR A 160 -1.12 1.51 15.58
N GLU A 161 -1.63 1.19 16.77
CA GLU A 161 -0.90 0.51 17.84
C GLU A 161 -0.47 -0.92 17.51
N VAL A 162 -1.12 -1.56 16.53
CA VAL A 162 -0.77 -2.91 16.03
C VAL A 162 -0.20 -2.91 14.62
N LEU A 163 0.00 -1.72 14.03
CA LEU A 163 0.50 -1.59 12.67
C LEU A 163 2.00 -1.91 12.62
N ASP A 164 2.39 -2.78 11.69
CA ASP A 164 3.78 -3.15 11.39
C ASP A 164 4.00 -3.31 9.88
N SER A 165 5.24 -3.62 9.49
CA SER A 165 5.64 -3.70 8.08
C SER A 165 5.05 -4.86 7.30
N THR A 166 4.41 -5.82 7.97
CA THR A 166 3.71 -6.91 7.29
C THR A 166 2.51 -6.41 6.49
N ILE A 167 2.04 -5.18 6.72
CA ILE A 167 0.97 -4.55 5.93
C ILE A 167 1.25 -4.57 4.43
N PHE A 168 2.51 -4.44 4.00
CA PHE A 168 2.86 -4.47 2.57
C PHE A 168 2.65 -5.85 1.95
N LEU A 169 3.02 -6.91 2.67
CA LEU A 169 2.79 -8.30 2.24
C LEU A 169 1.30 -8.64 2.28
N ARG A 170 0.60 -8.26 3.35
CA ARG A 170 -0.86 -8.45 3.49
C ARG A 170 -1.62 -7.77 2.35
N ALA A 171 -1.31 -6.51 2.07
CA ALA A 171 -1.90 -5.77 0.95
C ALA A 171 -1.66 -6.48 -0.39
N SER A 172 -0.49 -7.08 -0.57
CA SER A 172 -0.15 -7.82 -1.79
C SER A 172 -0.97 -9.11 -1.93
N ILE A 173 -1.05 -9.90 -0.85
CA ILE A 173 -1.85 -11.13 -0.81
C ILE A 173 -3.35 -10.81 -0.98
N MET A 174 -3.86 -9.80 -0.29
CA MET A 174 -5.24 -9.35 -0.42
C MET A 174 -5.56 -8.90 -1.86
N THR A 175 -4.61 -8.25 -2.54
CA THR A 175 -4.77 -7.86 -3.94
C THR A 175 -4.93 -9.08 -4.84
N LEU A 176 -4.05 -10.08 -4.70
CA LEU A 176 -4.13 -11.31 -5.49
C LEU A 176 -5.35 -12.17 -5.12
N ASN A 177 -5.75 -12.21 -3.85
CA ASN A 177 -6.99 -12.88 -3.44
C ASN A 177 -8.21 -12.23 -4.08
N LYS A 178 -8.19 -10.92 -4.29
CA LYS A 178 -9.25 -10.18 -4.96
C LYS A 178 -9.24 -10.39 -6.48
N LEU A 179 -8.06 -10.34 -7.10
CA LEU A 179 -7.90 -10.29 -8.57
C LEU A 179 -7.48 -11.61 -9.20
N ASP A 180 -7.46 -12.68 -8.40
CA ASP A 180 -6.89 -13.97 -8.75
C ASP A 180 -5.36 -13.99 -8.70
N TRP A 181 -4.84 -15.16 -8.35
CA TRP A 181 -3.43 -15.49 -8.40
C TRP A 181 -3.02 -16.02 -9.78
N GLU A 182 -4.00 -16.45 -10.59
CA GLU A 182 -3.81 -17.03 -11.91
C GLU A 182 -3.71 -15.99 -13.04
N THR A 183 -3.13 -16.41 -14.16
CA THR A 183 -2.79 -15.54 -15.29
C THR A 183 -3.93 -15.38 -16.30
N GLN A 184 -5.13 -15.88 -16.02
CA GLN A 184 -6.27 -15.81 -16.94
C GLN A 184 -7.16 -14.61 -16.60
N GLY A 185 -7.43 -13.76 -17.58
CA GLY A 185 -8.34 -12.61 -17.43
C GLY A 185 -8.03 -11.45 -18.38
N ASP A 186 -8.75 -10.34 -18.20
CA ASP A 186 -8.69 -9.15 -19.05
C ASP A 186 -7.78 -8.06 -18.45
N ALA A 187 -7.15 -7.25 -19.31
CA ALA A 187 -6.21 -6.20 -18.91
C ALA A 187 -6.80 -5.12 -17.96
N MET A 188 -8.12 -5.06 -17.82
CA MET A 188 -8.83 -4.22 -16.86
C MET A 188 -9.87 -5.08 -16.15
N ASP A 189 -9.55 -5.53 -14.95
CA ASP A 189 -10.44 -6.42 -14.20
C ASP A 189 -11.58 -5.66 -13.53
N TRP A 190 -12.83 -6.04 -13.81
CA TRP A 190 -14.02 -5.43 -13.20
C TRP A 190 -14.02 -5.56 -11.67
N ARG A 191 -13.32 -6.57 -11.12
CA ARG A 191 -13.22 -6.80 -9.68
C ARG A 191 -12.60 -5.63 -8.95
N TRP A 192 -11.86 -4.74 -9.61
CA TRP A 192 -11.36 -3.51 -8.99
C TRP A 192 -12.46 -2.59 -8.43
N TYR A 193 -13.73 -2.73 -8.86
CA TYR A 193 -14.88 -1.91 -8.45
C TYR A 193 -15.87 -2.66 -7.53
#